data_AF-A0A0L7RC60-F1
#
_entry.id   AF-A0A0L7RC60-F1
#
_cell.length_a   1.000
_cell.length_b   1.000
_cell.length_c   1.000
_cell.angle_alpha   90.00
_cell.angle_beta   90.00
_cell.angle_gamma   90.00
#
_symmetry.space_group_name_H-M   'P 1'
#
loop_
_entity.id
_entity.type
_entity.pdbx_description
1 polymer ?
#
loop_
_entity_poly.entity_id
_entity_poly.type
_entity_poly.pdbx_seq_one_letter_code
_entity_poly.pdbx_strand_id
1 'polypeptide(L)'
;MNVNKRQKLPLTRCNQQEDSQKDLGRSSSIEQSWHGYALDTLPPEVLEMILRLLPLHDVATSVRLVSRHCSTVAATVLNGVFLAAGTRVESLMKRAENAMKCAKTDAELLACSKALNALELIRAQYKMLRAVTWRYTHPPTKQQKFPRLCFYAGSLLDNLNELLGGVAKDYAYFIGVRNPDSSVNCFVATCKRFMNFFEKVSERKVNRSALISGCKVIDILDCLIEGRQVLSFKVIPNKRGVGGAVGMKLRYTMKRAWFTCLEVSKNAEENSWRDEQRFMYLRLRRLVGSMNEHVFEILHYEQELLLQIPLTIPLKPPPASTYSGYGEYGGRFFYYGNMNKYAYENKFLHTLNTANMAVETEEQVQNPSLFGVTIEIELKCTPELAPLAVRTILKSDELEAYEMKTCKNQLLYLRMNVTCSASIDNRLPGNFVWELHSPRRVHQNL
;
A
#
# COMPACT_ATOMS: atom_id res chain seq x y z
N MET A 1 11.26 25.62 -27.25
CA MET A 1 11.00 26.82 -26.44
C MET A 1 9.49 27.05 -26.42
N ASN A 2 8.87 27.02 -25.25
CA ASN A 2 7.55 27.63 -25.05
C ASN A 2 7.41 27.98 -23.56
N VAL A 3 7.37 29.28 -23.29
CA VAL A 3 7.52 29.91 -21.98
C VAL A 3 6.15 30.39 -21.55
N ASN A 4 5.54 29.77 -20.53
CA ASN A 4 4.41 30.35 -19.81
C ASN A 4 4.79 30.50 -18.34
N LYS A 5 5.56 31.56 -18.06
CA LYS A 5 5.78 32.12 -16.72
C LYS A 5 4.55 32.97 -16.37
N ARG A 6 3.76 32.56 -15.38
CA ARG A 6 2.78 33.44 -14.72
C ARG A 6 3.51 34.44 -13.82
N GLN A 7 3.19 35.72 -14.01
CA GLN A 7 3.73 36.87 -13.29
C GLN A 7 3.28 36.90 -11.82
N LYS A 8 4.18 37.32 -10.93
CA LYS A 8 3.91 37.64 -9.52
C LYS A 8 3.42 39.09 -9.42
N LEU A 9 2.32 39.32 -8.72
CA LEU A 9 1.88 40.66 -8.32
C LEU A 9 2.62 41.10 -7.03
N PRO A 10 2.85 42.42 -6.82
CA PRO A 10 3.74 42.91 -5.77
C PRO A 10 3.02 43.09 -4.41
N LEU A 11 3.79 42.88 -3.33
CA LEU A 11 3.45 43.22 -1.96
C LEU A 11 3.55 44.74 -1.77
N THR A 12 2.43 45.41 -1.47
CA THR A 12 2.44 46.80 -1.02
C THR A 12 2.67 46.84 0.49
N ARG A 13 3.84 47.35 0.89
CA ARG A 13 4.13 47.82 2.26
C ARG A 13 3.38 49.13 2.50
N CYS A 14 2.73 49.26 3.63
CA CYS A 14 2.36 50.56 4.19
C CYS A 14 2.90 50.62 5.63
N ASN A 15 3.72 51.62 5.92
CA ASN A 15 4.33 51.88 7.21
C ASN A 15 4.07 53.34 7.57
N GLN A 16 3.93 53.57 8.89
CA GLN A 16 3.85 54.85 9.64
C GLN A 16 2.41 55.42 9.72
N GLN A 17 1.90 55.85 10.89
CA GLN A 17 2.60 56.58 11.96
C GLN A 17 1.82 56.59 13.30
N GLU A 18 2.60 56.46 14.38
CA GLU A 18 2.54 56.92 15.78
C GLU A 18 1.24 57.20 16.58
N ASP A 19 1.37 56.81 17.85
CA ASP A 19 0.50 56.99 19.01
C ASP A 19 0.10 58.45 19.33
N SER A 20 -1.09 58.62 19.92
CA SER A 20 -1.34 59.56 21.03
C SER A 20 -2.70 59.29 21.71
N GLN A 21 -2.62 58.98 23.01
CA GLN A 21 -3.73 58.91 23.97
C GLN A 21 -4.58 60.19 24.04
N LYS A 22 -5.90 60.04 24.21
CA LYS A 22 -6.65 60.60 25.36
C LYS A 22 -8.10 60.11 25.41
N ASP A 23 -8.49 59.72 26.62
CA ASP A 23 -9.84 59.33 27.07
C ASP A 23 -10.94 60.33 26.72
N LEU A 24 -12.14 59.83 26.41
CA LEU A 24 -13.38 60.06 27.18
C LEU A 24 -14.59 59.62 26.34
N GLY A 25 -15.44 58.76 26.92
CA GLY A 25 -16.80 58.57 26.43
C GLY A 25 -17.29 57.14 26.48
N ARG A 26 -17.66 56.68 27.68
CA ARG A 26 -18.55 55.54 27.88
C ARG A 26 -19.82 55.74 27.06
N SER A 27 -19.98 54.94 26.01
CA SER A 27 -21.27 54.50 25.52
C SER A 27 -21.24 52.98 25.49
N SER A 28 -21.86 52.41 26.51
CA SER A 28 -22.20 51.00 26.62
C SER A 28 -23.19 50.64 25.51
N SER A 29 -22.69 50.36 24.31
CA SER A 29 -23.35 49.43 23.41
C SER A 29 -22.84 48.05 23.80
N ILE A 30 -23.72 47.27 24.41
CA ILE A 30 -23.58 45.83 24.52
C ILE A 30 -23.45 45.32 23.08
N GLU A 31 -22.21 45.20 22.59
CA GLU A 31 -21.91 44.27 21.51
C GLU A 31 -22.23 42.90 22.10
N GLN A 32 -23.47 42.47 21.88
CA GLN A 32 -23.82 41.07 21.91
C GLN A 32 -22.77 40.40 21.05
N SER A 33 -21.80 39.75 21.70
CA SER A 33 -20.87 38.88 21.02
C SER A 33 -21.74 37.79 20.41
N TRP A 34 -22.04 37.92 19.12
CA TRP A 34 -22.44 36.81 18.30
C TRP A 34 -21.24 35.89 18.31
N HIS A 35 -21.12 35.05 19.35
CA HIS A 35 -20.33 33.85 19.32
C HIS A 35 -20.99 33.02 18.23
N GLY A 36 -20.63 33.31 16.98
CA GLY A 36 -21.08 32.52 15.85
C GLY A 36 -20.67 31.11 16.17
N TYR A 37 -21.67 30.23 16.32
CA TYR A 37 -21.46 28.79 16.48
C TYR A 37 -20.86 28.27 15.18
N ALA A 38 -19.55 28.48 15.02
CA ALA A 38 -18.80 28.06 13.87
C ALA A 38 -18.41 26.59 14.03
N LEU A 39 -18.30 25.87 12.92
CA LEU A 39 -18.06 24.43 12.88
C LEU A 39 -16.77 24.01 13.63
N ASP A 40 -15.81 24.93 13.75
CA ASP A 40 -14.55 24.77 14.47
C ASP A 40 -14.65 24.89 15.99
N THR A 41 -15.78 25.38 16.52
CA THR A 41 -16.07 25.46 17.96
C THR A 41 -16.80 24.22 18.51
N LEU A 42 -17.28 23.33 17.63
CA LEU A 42 -17.96 22.11 18.04
C LEU A 42 -17.01 21.14 18.75
N PRO A 43 -17.49 20.41 19.78
CA PRO A 43 -16.73 19.31 20.37
C PRO A 43 -16.30 18.29 19.30
N PRO A 44 -15.09 17.70 19.41
CA PRO A 44 -14.59 16.73 18.44
C PRO A 44 -15.57 15.60 18.13
N GLU A 45 -16.28 15.12 19.14
CA GLU A 45 -17.22 14.00 19.05
C GLU A 45 -18.45 14.37 18.20
N VAL A 46 -18.99 15.57 18.41
CA VAL A 46 -20.13 16.10 17.65
C VAL A 46 -19.71 16.36 16.20
N LEU A 47 -18.54 16.97 16.01
CA LEU A 47 -17.99 17.19 14.67
C LEU A 47 -17.76 15.85 13.95
N GLU A 48 -17.19 14.86 14.63
CA GLU A 48 -16.98 13.51 14.09
C GLU A 48 -18.29 12.85 13.64
N MET A 49 -19.36 12.98 14.43
CA MET A 49 -20.70 12.50 14.05
C MET A 49 -21.21 13.18 12.77
N ILE A 50 -21.06 14.50 12.66
CA ILE A 50 -21.45 15.25 11.46
C ILE A 50 -20.63 14.81 10.25
N LEU A 51 -19.30 14.72 10.39
CA LEU A 51 -18.40 14.36 9.29
C LEU A 51 -18.65 12.94 8.77
N ARG A 52 -19.12 12.02 9.62
CA ARG A 52 -19.50 10.66 9.19
C ARG A 52 -20.74 10.61 8.29
N LEU A 53 -21.55 11.67 8.28
CA LEU A 53 -22.75 11.79 7.44
C LEU A 53 -22.45 12.44 6.08
N LEU A 54 -21.24 12.95 5.89
CA LEU A 54 -20.81 13.59 4.64
C LEU A 54 -20.09 12.60 3.72
N PRO A 55 -20.11 12.85 2.39
CA PRO A 55 -19.19 12.17 1.47
C PRO A 55 -17.74 12.35 1.93
N LEU A 56 -16.98 11.26 1.96
CA LEU A 56 -15.61 11.28 2.47
C LEU A 56 -14.69 12.11 1.58
N HIS A 57 -15.03 12.23 0.29
CA HIS A 57 -14.42 13.20 -0.62
C HIS A 57 -14.48 14.61 -0.04
N ASP A 58 -15.66 15.09 0.35
CA ASP A 58 -15.86 16.44 0.88
C ASP A 58 -15.19 16.61 2.25
N VAL A 59 -15.22 15.57 3.08
CA VAL A 59 -14.45 15.56 4.33
C VAL A 59 -12.95 15.77 4.05
N ALA A 60 -12.41 15.10 3.03
CA ALA A 60 -10.99 15.13 2.70
C ALA A 60 -10.53 16.39 1.95
N THR A 61 -11.36 16.97 1.08
CA THR A 61 -11.01 18.09 0.19
C THR A 61 -11.50 19.44 0.71
N SER A 62 -12.63 19.47 1.42
CA SER A 62 -13.25 20.71 1.91
C SER A 62 -13.03 20.85 3.41
N VAL A 63 -13.64 19.97 4.22
CA VAL A 63 -13.70 20.15 5.68
C VAL A 63 -12.31 20.09 6.34
N ARG A 64 -11.48 19.12 5.93
CA ARG A 64 -10.10 18.95 6.45
C ARG A 64 -9.22 20.19 6.27
N LEU A 65 -9.54 21.06 5.31
CA LEU A 65 -8.75 22.25 4.98
C LEU A 65 -9.22 23.53 5.70
N VAL A 66 -10.37 23.49 6.39
CA VAL A 66 -10.98 24.67 7.02
C VAL A 66 -10.17 25.17 8.23
N SER A 67 -9.82 24.28 9.15
CA SER A 67 -9.09 24.62 10.37
C SER A 67 -8.27 23.44 10.88
N ARG A 68 -7.35 23.68 11.82
CA ARG A 68 -6.56 22.61 12.46
C ARG A 68 -7.45 21.62 13.22
N HIS A 69 -8.52 22.11 13.85
CA HIS A 69 -9.51 21.30 14.55
C HIS A 69 -10.22 20.35 13.57
N CYS A 70 -10.81 20.91 12.50
CA CYS A 70 -11.44 20.12 11.44
C CYS A 70 -10.47 19.14 10.79
N SER A 71 -9.21 19.54 10.58
CA SER A 71 -8.18 18.66 10.01
C SER A 71 -7.92 17.42 10.89
N THR A 72 -7.90 17.61 12.20
CA THR A 72 -7.65 16.55 13.17
C THR A 72 -8.83 15.58 13.21
N VAL A 73 -10.05 16.10 13.32
CA VAL A 73 -11.27 15.27 13.36
C VAL A 73 -11.50 14.56 12.03
N ALA A 74 -11.31 15.25 10.89
CA ALA A 74 -11.38 14.64 9.57
C ALA A 74 -10.34 13.52 9.40
N ALA A 75 -9.13 13.68 9.96
CA ALA A 75 -8.13 12.62 9.94
C ALA A 75 -8.59 11.39 10.73
N THR A 76 -9.18 11.57 11.91
CA THR A 76 -9.78 10.47 12.68
C THR A 76 -10.86 9.73 11.89
N VAL A 77 -11.78 10.47 11.26
CA VAL A 77 -12.86 9.89 10.42
C VAL A 77 -12.30 9.11 9.24
N LEU A 78 -11.47 9.75 8.41
CA LEU A 78 -10.94 9.15 7.18
C LEU A 78 -10.04 7.95 7.47
N ASN A 79 -9.15 8.07 8.45
CA ASN A 79 -8.27 6.98 8.86
C ASN A 79 -9.05 5.83 9.52
N GLY A 80 -10.09 6.14 10.28
CA GLY A 80 -10.99 5.17 10.91
C GLY A 80 -11.78 4.38 9.89
N VAL A 81 -12.40 5.06 8.91
CA VAL A 81 -13.12 4.42 7.80
C VAL A 81 -12.18 3.52 6.99
N PHE A 82 -10.98 3.99 6.65
CA PHE A 82 -10.00 3.18 5.93
C PHE A 82 -9.58 1.92 6.72
N LEU A 83 -9.40 2.01 8.04
CA LEU A 83 -9.11 0.81 8.84
C LEU A 83 -10.30 -0.16 8.89
N ALA A 84 -11.51 0.36 9.12
CA ALA A 84 -12.72 -0.45 9.22
C ALA A 84 -13.05 -1.17 7.90
N ALA A 85 -12.70 -0.57 6.76
CA ALA A 85 -12.93 -1.17 5.44
C ALA A 85 -12.32 -2.57 5.30
N GLY A 86 -11.15 -2.82 5.89
CA GLY A 86 -10.53 -4.16 5.86
C GLY A 86 -11.41 -5.22 6.52
N THR A 87 -11.95 -4.94 7.70
CA THR A 87 -12.85 -5.87 8.41
C THR A 87 -14.16 -6.10 7.66
N ARG A 88 -14.68 -5.05 6.99
CA ARG A 88 -15.90 -5.14 6.17
C ARG A 88 -15.70 -6.03 4.96
N VAL A 89 -14.57 -5.89 4.25
CA VAL A 89 -14.21 -6.75 3.11
C VAL A 89 -14.16 -8.21 3.54
N GLU A 90 -13.41 -8.53 4.60
CA GLU A 90 -13.30 -9.92 5.11
C GLU A 90 -14.65 -10.48 5.56
N SER A 91 -15.50 -9.66 6.20
CA SER A 91 -16.84 -10.08 6.60
C SER A 91 -17.74 -10.39 5.41
N LEU A 92 -17.67 -9.59 4.33
CA LEU A 92 -18.45 -9.82 3.12
C LEU A 92 -17.96 -11.04 2.36
N MET A 93 -16.65 -11.26 2.28
CA MET A 93 -16.07 -12.46 1.69
C MET A 93 -16.57 -13.73 2.40
N LYS A 94 -16.47 -13.78 3.73
CA LYS A 94 -17.00 -14.92 4.51
C LYS A 94 -18.50 -15.13 4.30
N ARG A 95 -19.27 -14.05 4.18
CA ARG A 95 -20.72 -14.13 3.94
C ARG A 95 -21.02 -14.69 2.55
N ALA A 96 -20.30 -14.24 1.53
CA ALA A 96 -20.43 -14.75 0.17
C ALA A 96 -19.99 -16.22 0.05
N GLU A 97 -18.89 -16.62 0.70
CA GLU A 97 -18.47 -18.03 0.78
C GLU A 97 -19.53 -18.91 1.43
N ASN A 98 -20.17 -18.43 2.51
CA ASN A 98 -21.27 -19.17 3.15
C ASN A 98 -22.52 -19.20 2.27
N ALA A 99 -22.84 -18.12 1.57
CA ALA A 99 -23.96 -18.07 0.64
C ALA A 99 -23.75 -19.03 -0.55
N MET A 100 -22.53 -19.15 -1.08
CA MET A 100 -22.19 -20.13 -2.13
C MET A 100 -22.47 -21.57 -1.68
N LYS A 101 -22.11 -21.92 -0.44
CA LYS A 101 -22.35 -23.27 0.11
C LYS A 101 -23.84 -23.60 0.26
N CYS A 102 -24.70 -22.58 0.36
CA CYS A 102 -26.14 -22.72 0.54
C CYS A 102 -26.95 -22.36 -0.72
N ALA A 103 -26.28 -22.04 -1.84
CA ALA A 103 -26.93 -21.64 -3.08
C ALA A 103 -27.79 -22.80 -3.62
N LYS A 104 -29.04 -22.49 -4.00
CA LYS A 104 -29.99 -23.48 -4.51
C LYS A 104 -30.09 -23.46 -6.02
N THR A 105 -29.68 -22.36 -6.63
CA THR A 105 -29.75 -22.14 -8.08
C THR A 105 -28.38 -21.79 -8.65
N ASP A 106 -28.15 -22.14 -9.91
CA ASP A 106 -26.93 -21.79 -10.63
C ASP A 106 -26.73 -20.27 -10.71
N ALA A 107 -27.83 -19.51 -10.84
CA ALA A 107 -27.78 -18.05 -10.87
C ALA A 107 -27.28 -17.46 -9.54
N GLU A 108 -27.74 -17.98 -8.40
CA GLU A 108 -27.25 -17.57 -7.08
C GLU A 108 -25.78 -17.93 -6.88
N LEU A 109 -25.38 -19.13 -7.32
CA LEU A 109 -24.00 -19.60 -7.22
C LEU A 109 -23.07 -18.73 -8.07
N LEU A 110 -23.47 -18.39 -9.29
CA LEU A 110 -22.75 -17.47 -10.17
C LEU A 110 -22.62 -16.07 -9.57
N ALA A 111 -23.71 -15.54 -9.00
CA ALA A 111 -23.73 -14.23 -8.33
C ALA A 111 -22.73 -14.18 -7.17
N CYS A 112 -22.75 -15.18 -6.31
CA CYS A 112 -21.85 -15.22 -5.17
C CYS A 112 -20.39 -15.43 -5.60
N SER A 113 -20.13 -16.25 -6.64
CA SER A 113 -18.80 -16.44 -7.21
C SER A 113 -18.22 -15.14 -7.79
N LYS A 114 -18.99 -14.44 -8.64
CA LYS A 114 -18.58 -13.13 -9.18
C LYS A 114 -18.34 -12.10 -8.10
N ALA A 115 -19.18 -12.10 -7.05
CA ALA A 115 -18.98 -11.25 -5.88
C ALA A 115 -17.69 -11.56 -5.11
N LEU A 116 -17.34 -12.83 -4.95
CA LEU A 116 -16.06 -13.21 -4.34
C LEU A 116 -14.88 -12.75 -5.19
N ASN A 117 -14.89 -12.97 -6.51
CA ASN A 117 -13.82 -12.55 -7.40
C ASN A 117 -13.57 -11.03 -7.29
N ALA A 118 -14.64 -10.24 -7.31
CA ALA A 118 -14.57 -8.79 -7.12
C ALA A 118 -14.03 -8.40 -5.72
N LEU A 119 -14.52 -9.05 -4.66
CA LEU A 119 -14.05 -8.80 -3.29
C LEU A 119 -12.58 -9.17 -3.10
N GLU A 120 -12.07 -10.19 -3.78
CA GLU A 120 -10.65 -10.56 -3.75
C GLU A 120 -9.77 -9.47 -4.38
N LEU A 121 -10.17 -8.93 -5.52
CA LEU A 121 -9.49 -7.80 -6.16
C LEU A 121 -9.51 -6.56 -5.25
N ILE A 122 -10.68 -6.24 -4.68
CA ILE A 122 -10.83 -5.13 -3.73
C ILE A 122 -9.92 -5.34 -2.50
N ARG A 123 -9.89 -6.56 -1.94
CA ARG A 123 -9.04 -6.92 -0.80
C ARG A 123 -7.55 -6.74 -1.14
N ALA A 124 -7.13 -7.17 -2.32
CA ALA A 124 -5.73 -7.04 -2.75
C ALA A 124 -5.32 -5.57 -2.89
N GLN A 125 -6.15 -4.74 -3.51
CA GLN A 125 -5.89 -3.30 -3.62
C GLN A 125 -5.90 -2.63 -2.24
N TYR A 126 -6.83 -3.00 -1.37
CA TYR A 126 -6.89 -2.51 0.01
C TYR A 126 -5.61 -2.83 0.78
N LYS A 127 -5.15 -4.09 0.73
CA LYS A 127 -3.89 -4.51 1.37
C LYS A 127 -2.70 -3.71 0.86
N MET A 128 -2.62 -3.51 -0.46
CA MET A 128 -1.55 -2.72 -1.07
C MET A 128 -1.60 -1.23 -0.69
N LEU A 129 -2.78 -0.62 -0.70
CA LEU A 129 -3.00 0.76 -0.21
C LEU A 129 -2.54 0.90 1.23
N ARG A 130 -2.93 -0.07 2.07
CA ARG A 130 -2.57 -0.10 3.48
C ARG A 130 -1.06 -0.21 3.63
N ALA A 131 -0.40 -1.14 2.94
CA ALA A 131 1.06 -1.27 2.94
C ALA A 131 1.78 0.02 2.55
N VAL A 132 1.26 0.77 1.56
CA VAL A 132 1.84 2.03 1.10
C VAL A 132 1.68 3.18 2.10
N THR A 133 0.54 3.25 2.79
CA THR A 133 0.11 4.44 3.53
C THR A 133 0.19 4.33 5.05
N TRP A 134 0.04 3.13 5.62
CA TRP A 134 -0.25 2.97 7.05
C TRP A 134 0.79 3.60 7.98
N ARG A 135 2.09 3.56 7.60
CA ARG A 135 3.18 4.15 8.40
C ARG A 135 3.06 5.67 8.53
N TYR A 136 2.29 6.30 7.66
CA TYR A 136 2.03 7.73 7.65
C TYR A 136 0.67 8.08 8.24
N THR A 137 -0.34 7.23 8.01
CA THR A 137 -1.73 7.48 8.41
C THR A 137 -2.11 6.91 9.77
N HIS A 138 -1.37 5.92 10.26
CA HIS A 138 -1.68 5.19 11.50
C HIS A 138 -0.41 5.00 12.32
N PRO A 139 0.02 6.05 13.05
CA PRO A 139 1.30 6.01 13.74
C PRO A 139 1.33 4.83 14.72
N PRO A 140 2.46 4.13 14.82
CA PRO A 140 2.54 2.89 15.59
C PRO A 140 2.52 3.08 17.11
N THR A 141 2.59 4.31 17.61
CA THR A 141 2.70 4.61 19.04
C THR A 141 1.60 5.54 19.53
N LYS A 142 1.11 5.30 20.76
CA LYS A 142 0.27 6.26 21.51
C LYS A 142 0.99 7.61 21.74
N GLN A 143 2.33 7.64 21.64
CA GLN A 143 3.17 8.83 21.76
C GLN A 143 3.04 9.81 20.57
N GLN A 144 2.75 9.32 19.36
CA GLN A 144 2.37 10.19 18.25
C GLN A 144 0.87 10.45 18.36
N LYS A 145 0.51 11.49 19.12
CA LYS A 145 -0.89 11.95 19.27
C LYS A 145 -1.60 12.18 17.94
N PHE A 146 -0.85 12.42 16.86
CA PHE A 146 -1.39 12.68 15.52
C PHE A 146 -0.67 11.89 14.43
N PRO A 147 -1.41 11.39 13.43
CA PRO A 147 -0.83 10.76 12.26
C PRO A 147 0.01 11.78 11.47
N ARG A 148 1.08 11.31 10.81
CA ARG A 148 1.95 12.17 10.00
C ARG A 148 1.22 12.71 8.77
N LEU A 149 0.26 11.94 8.26
CA LEU A 149 -0.64 12.27 7.16
C LEU A 149 -2.05 11.75 7.46
N CYS A 150 -3.05 12.37 6.88
CA CYS A 150 -4.39 11.79 6.79
C CYS A 150 -4.48 10.88 5.56
N PHE A 151 -5.29 9.83 5.57
CA PHE A 151 -5.73 9.17 4.34
C PHE A 151 -6.66 10.13 3.58
N TYR A 152 -6.10 10.98 2.72
CA TYR A 152 -6.81 12.08 2.09
C TYR A 152 -7.51 11.71 0.78
N ALA A 153 -7.50 10.44 0.37
CA ALA A 153 -8.22 9.99 -0.82
C ALA A 153 -9.69 9.68 -0.49
N GLY A 154 -10.45 10.71 -0.10
CA GLY A 154 -11.85 10.57 0.28
C GLY A 154 -12.73 9.90 -0.79
N SER A 155 -12.56 10.29 -2.06
CA SER A 155 -13.30 9.68 -3.18
C SER A 155 -12.97 8.19 -3.38
N LEU A 156 -11.76 7.75 -3.03
CA LEU A 156 -11.43 6.32 -3.05
C LEU A 156 -12.20 5.57 -1.97
N LEU A 157 -12.36 6.17 -0.79
CA LEU A 157 -13.17 5.59 0.30
C LEU A 157 -14.66 5.59 -0.03
N ASP A 158 -15.17 6.64 -0.68
CA ASP A 158 -16.56 6.67 -1.14
C ASP A 158 -16.82 5.57 -2.16
N ASN A 159 -15.97 5.44 -3.19
CA ASN A 159 -16.07 4.35 -4.17
C ASN A 159 -15.97 2.96 -3.51
N LEU A 160 -15.08 2.79 -2.52
CA LEU A 160 -14.98 1.55 -1.76
C LEU A 160 -16.26 1.26 -0.97
N ASN A 161 -16.83 2.28 -0.32
CA ASN A 161 -18.09 2.13 0.42
C ASN A 161 -19.25 1.78 -0.49
N GLU A 162 -19.32 2.36 -1.68
CA GLU A 162 -20.32 2.05 -2.70
C GLU A 162 -20.21 0.58 -3.15
N LEU A 163 -19.00 0.14 -3.54
CA LEU A 163 -18.76 -1.25 -3.94
C LEU A 163 -19.14 -2.25 -2.84
N LEU A 164 -18.70 -2.01 -1.60
CA LEU A 164 -19.02 -2.89 -0.48
C LEU A 164 -20.50 -2.83 -0.10
N GLY A 165 -21.13 -1.67 -0.24
CA GLY A 165 -22.56 -1.47 0.02
C GLY A 165 -23.44 -2.17 -1.02
N GLY A 166 -23.04 -2.14 -2.29
CA GLY A 166 -23.71 -2.85 -3.39
C GLY A 166 -23.73 -4.36 -3.13
N VAL A 167 -22.56 -4.95 -2.88
CA VAL A 167 -22.41 -6.38 -2.60
C VAL A 167 -23.14 -6.81 -1.32
N ALA A 168 -23.16 -5.95 -0.30
CA ALA A 168 -23.86 -6.25 0.94
C ALA A 168 -25.38 -6.35 0.77
N LYS A 169 -25.95 -5.64 -0.23
CA LYS A 169 -27.38 -5.65 -0.54
C LYS A 169 -27.75 -6.76 -1.51
N ASP A 170 -26.92 -6.97 -2.53
CA ASP A 170 -27.18 -7.92 -3.61
C ASP A 170 -25.86 -8.48 -4.17
N TYR A 171 -25.71 -9.80 -4.16
CA TYR A 171 -24.55 -10.45 -4.79
C TYR A 171 -24.57 -10.33 -6.32
N ALA A 172 -25.76 -10.18 -6.92
CA ALA A 172 -25.91 -9.92 -8.35
C ALA A 172 -25.56 -8.46 -8.73
N TYR A 173 -25.13 -7.62 -7.78
CA TYR A 173 -24.59 -6.29 -8.05
C TYR A 173 -23.48 -6.31 -9.12
N PHE A 174 -22.71 -7.39 -9.19
CA PHE A 174 -21.68 -7.60 -10.22
C PHE A 174 -22.12 -8.47 -11.42
N ILE A 175 -23.41 -8.73 -11.59
CA ILE A 175 -23.98 -9.44 -12.75
C ILE A 175 -24.79 -8.48 -13.64
N GLY A 176 -25.36 -7.40 -13.08
CA GLY A 176 -26.26 -6.46 -13.76
C GLY A 176 -25.64 -5.39 -14.66
N VAL A 177 -26.49 -4.78 -15.51
CA VAL A 177 -26.24 -3.87 -16.64
C VAL A 177 -25.20 -2.76 -16.36
N ARG A 178 -24.22 -2.66 -17.28
CA ARG A 178 -22.95 -1.89 -17.27
C ARG A 178 -21.79 -2.64 -16.60
N ASN A 179 -21.19 -3.53 -17.39
CA ASN A 179 -19.84 -4.08 -17.26
C ASN A 179 -19.23 -3.91 -15.84
N PRO A 180 -19.66 -4.70 -14.84
CA PRO A 180 -19.25 -4.54 -13.44
C PRO A 180 -17.73 -4.67 -13.24
N ASP A 181 -17.05 -5.40 -14.12
CA ASP A 181 -15.59 -5.39 -14.27
C ASP A 181 -15.05 -3.95 -14.40
N SER A 182 -15.78 -3.04 -15.06
CA SER A 182 -15.40 -1.63 -15.19
C SER A 182 -15.37 -0.88 -13.85
N SER A 183 -16.26 -1.19 -12.90
CA SER A 183 -16.31 -0.51 -11.60
C SER A 183 -15.15 -0.93 -10.70
N VAL A 184 -14.88 -2.23 -10.62
CA VAL A 184 -13.73 -2.79 -9.88
C VAL A 184 -12.43 -2.39 -10.56
N ASN A 185 -12.34 -2.45 -11.89
CA ASN A 185 -11.16 -2.00 -12.63
C ASN A 185 -10.93 -0.48 -12.48
N CYS A 186 -11.99 0.33 -12.44
CA CYS A 186 -11.88 1.76 -12.14
C CYS A 186 -11.35 1.99 -10.72
N PHE A 187 -11.83 1.22 -9.75
CA PHE A 187 -11.31 1.24 -8.38
C PHE A 187 -9.82 0.86 -8.35
N VAL A 188 -9.42 -0.24 -8.99
CA VAL A 188 -8.02 -0.70 -9.12
C VAL A 188 -7.15 0.39 -9.75
N ALA A 189 -7.57 0.96 -10.88
CA ALA A 189 -6.85 2.03 -11.56
C ALA A 189 -6.71 3.28 -10.66
N THR A 190 -7.75 3.62 -9.91
CA THR A 190 -7.74 4.74 -8.97
C THR A 190 -6.81 4.48 -7.78
N CYS A 191 -6.76 3.25 -7.26
CA CYS A 191 -5.79 2.83 -6.25
C CYS A 191 -4.36 2.99 -6.75
N LYS A 192 -4.05 2.47 -7.96
CA LYS A 192 -2.73 2.60 -8.59
C LYS A 192 -2.32 4.07 -8.77
N ARG A 193 -3.23 4.92 -9.26
CA ARG A 193 -3.00 6.37 -9.42
C ARG A 193 -2.72 7.05 -8.08
N PHE A 194 -3.53 6.77 -7.06
CA PHE A 194 -3.33 7.34 -5.74
C PHE A 194 -1.99 6.91 -5.13
N MET A 195 -1.63 5.63 -5.18
CA MET A 195 -0.34 5.14 -4.66
C MET A 195 0.85 5.80 -5.36
N ASN A 196 0.81 5.93 -6.69
CA ASN A 196 1.84 6.64 -7.45
C ASN A 196 1.96 8.11 -6.99
N PHE A 197 0.82 8.80 -6.82
CA PHE A 197 0.81 10.18 -6.34
C PHE A 197 1.33 10.29 -4.90
N PHE A 198 0.87 9.42 -4.01
CA PHE A 198 1.28 9.39 -2.61
C PHE A 198 2.79 9.22 -2.48
N GLU A 199 3.37 8.25 -3.17
CA GLU A 199 4.82 7.99 -3.14
C GLU A 199 5.62 9.17 -3.70
N LYS A 200 5.18 9.71 -4.84
CA LYS A 200 5.88 10.81 -5.54
C LYS A 200 5.81 12.13 -4.77
N VAL A 201 4.65 12.44 -4.19
CA VAL A 201 4.36 13.79 -3.66
C VAL A 201 4.34 13.81 -2.13
N SER A 202 3.62 12.89 -1.49
CA SER A 202 3.35 12.94 -0.05
C SER A 202 4.47 12.31 0.76
N GLU A 203 4.80 11.06 0.45
CA GLU A 203 5.92 10.34 1.06
C GLU A 203 7.24 11.08 0.85
N ARG A 204 7.50 11.58 -0.36
CA ARG A 204 8.72 12.36 -0.64
C ARG A 204 8.89 13.55 0.30
N LYS A 205 7.80 14.22 0.73
CA LYS A 205 7.87 15.38 1.65
C LYS A 205 8.08 14.97 3.10
N VAL A 206 7.47 13.86 3.52
CA VAL A 206 7.38 13.45 4.94
C VAL A 206 8.47 12.46 5.34
N ASN A 207 8.89 11.58 4.44
CA ASN A 207 9.90 10.55 4.71
C ASN A 207 11.30 11.17 4.83
N ARG A 208 11.69 11.51 6.06
CA ARG A 208 12.99 12.11 6.38
C ARG A 208 13.99 11.11 6.95
N SER A 209 13.60 9.87 7.19
CA SER A 209 14.48 8.83 7.76
C SER A 209 13.96 7.43 7.43
N ALA A 210 14.90 6.48 7.29
CA ALA A 210 14.61 5.05 7.25
C ALA A 210 13.71 4.56 8.40
N LEU A 211 13.72 5.25 9.55
CA LEU A 211 12.85 4.95 10.69
C LEU A 211 11.37 5.26 10.46
N ILE A 212 10.99 5.89 9.34
CA ILE A 212 9.57 6.14 9.01
C ILE A 212 9.04 5.02 8.14
N SER A 213 9.73 4.73 7.03
CA SER A 213 9.23 3.85 5.98
C SER A 213 10.03 2.56 5.83
N GLY A 214 11.05 2.33 6.64
CA GLY A 214 12.07 1.33 6.36
C GLY A 214 11.56 -0.10 6.17
N CYS A 215 10.60 -0.50 7.00
CA CYS A 215 9.95 -1.81 6.91
C CYS A 215 8.80 -1.87 5.87
N LYS A 216 8.55 -0.80 5.10
CA LYS A 216 7.53 -0.76 4.02
C LYS A 216 7.77 -1.82 2.95
N VAL A 217 9.03 -2.23 2.70
CA VAL A 217 9.35 -3.37 1.81
C VAL A 217 8.59 -4.62 2.23
N ILE A 218 8.65 -4.95 3.52
CA ILE A 218 8.03 -6.14 4.06
C ILE A 218 6.50 -6.01 3.96
N ASP A 219 5.95 -4.83 4.26
CA ASP A 219 4.52 -4.60 4.13
C ASP A 219 4.02 -4.77 2.68
N ILE A 220 4.82 -4.35 1.68
CA ILE A 220 4.53 -4.56 0.25
C ILE A 220 4.64 -6.03 -0.12
N LEU A 221 5.71 -6.72 0.29
CA LEU A 221 5.93 -8.13 -0.03
C LEU A 221 4.90 -9.03 0.66
N ASP A 222 4.44 -8.67 1.86
CA ASP A 222 3.34 -9.33 2.57
C ASP A 222 1.99 -9.20 1.85
N CYS A 223 1.89 -8.36 0.81
CA CYS A 223 0.73 -8.30 -0.06
C CYS A 223 0.73 -9.37 -1.17
N LEU A 224 1.81 -10.15 -1.34
CA LEU A 224 1.80 -11.30 -2.23
C LEU A 224 0.72 -12.30 -1.79
N ILE A 225 -0.03 -12.81 -2.76
CA ILE A 225 -1.07 -13.82 -2.51
C ILE A 225 -0.42 -15.15 -2.11
N GLU A 226 0.68 -15.51 -2.78
CA GLU A 226 1.39 -16.77 -2.59
C GLU A 226 2.90 -16.55 -2.40
N GLY A 227 3.59 -17.58 -1.92
CA GLY A 227 5.06 -17.61 -1.87
C GLY A 227 5.71 -16.94 -0.66
N ARG A 228 4.93 -16.45 0.32
CA ARG A 228 5.45 -15.93 1.59
C ARG A 228 5.75 -17.06 2.58
N GLN A 229 6.94 -17.03 3.18
CA GLN A 229 7.38 -17.96 4.23
C GLN A 229 8.06 -17.20 5.37
N VAL A 230 7.72 -17.54 6.62
CA VAL A 230 8.39 -17.03 7.82
C VAL A 230 9.43 -18.06 8.25
N LEU A 231 10.72 -17.75 8.05
CA LEU A 231 11.82 -18.65 8.39
C LEU A 231 12.19 -18.57 9.87
N SER A 232 12.16 -17.37 10.44
CA SER A 232 12.34 -17.18 11.87
C SER A 232 11.66 -15.91 12.34
N PHE A 233 11.16 -15.94 13.59
CA PHE A 233 10.57 -14.80 14.25
C PHE A 233 10.99 -14.82 15.72
N LYS A 234 11.54 -13.71 16.21
CA LYS A 234 11.99 -13.56 17.60
C LYS A 234 11.61 -12.19 18.11
N VAL A 235 11.01 -12.14 19.29
CA VAL A 235 10.82 -10.90 20.05
C VAL A 235 11.72 -10.97 21.26
N ILE A 236 12.66 -10.04 21.34
CA ILE A 236 13.58 -9.90 22.47
C ILE A 236 12.95 -8.88 23.43
N PRO A 237 12.51 -9.32 24.62
CA PRO A 237 11.92 -8.43 25.60
C PRO A 237 12.96 -7.47 26.19
N ASN A 238 12.49 -6.34 26.69
CA ASN A 238 13.32 -5.31 27.32
C ASN A 238 13.97 -5.87 28.60
N LYS A 239 15.29 -6.08 28.60
CA LYS A 239 16.05 -6.36 29.82
C LYS A 239 16.97 -5.16 30.07
N ARG A 240 16.75 -4.46 31.18
CA ARG A 240 17.59 -3.34 31.68
C ARG A 240 17.61 -2.06 30.84
N GLY A 241 16.45 -1.58 30.38
CA GLY A 241 16.33 -0.22 29.81
C GLY A 241 16.85 -0.05 28.38
N VAL A 242 17.26 -1.14 27.73
CA VAL A 242 17.51 -1.20 26.29
C VAL A 242 16.24 -1.71 25.63
N GLY A 243 15.61 -0.86 24.80
CA GLY A 243 14.30 -1.15 24.18
C GLY A 243 14.24 -2.54 23.53
N GLY A 244 13.07 -3.18 23.61
CA GLY A 244 12.83 -4.49 23.01
C GLY A 244 13.13 -4.49 21.51
N ALA A 245 13.42 -5.67 20.96
CA ALA A 245 13.77 -5.82 19.54
C ALA A 245 12.98 -6.94 18.87
N VAL A 246 12.54 -6.70 17.64
CA VAL A 246 11.91 -7.68 16.76
C VAL A 246 12.93 -8.13 15.74
N GLY A 247 13.24 -9.41 15.73
CA GLY A 247 14.08 -10.08 14.74
C GLY A 247 13.24 -10.99 13.84
N MET A 248 13.41 -10.88 12.52
CA MET A 248 12.70 -11.73 11.56
C MET A 248 13.62 -12.19 10.44
N LYS A 249 13.38 -13.42 9.96
CA LYS A 249 13.85 -13.87 8.64
C LYS A 249 12.65 -14.31 7.83
N LEU A 250 12.49 -13.74 6.65
CA LEU A 250 11.36 -13.97 5.75
C LEU A 250 11.89 -14.40 4.38
N ARG A 251 11.11 -15.20 3.67
CA ARG A 251 11.36 -15.59 2.28
C ARG A 251 10.11 -15.36 1.46
N TYR A 252 10.26 -14.74 0.29
CA TYR A 252 9.21 -14.53 -0.69
C TYR A 252 9.64 -15.13 -2.01
N THR A 253 8.84 -16.01 -2.57
CA THR A 253 9.12 -16.68 -3.85
C THR A 253 8.07 -16.29 -4.88
N MET A 254 8.52 -15.78 -6.02
CA MET A 254 7.68 -15.46 -7.17
C MET A 254 8.08 -16.36 -8.34
N LYS A 255 7.16 -17.21 -8.79
CA LYS A 255 7.34 -18.04 -9.98
C LYS A 255 7.18 -17.20 -11.25
N ARG A 256 7.89 -17.55 -12.32
CA ARG A 256 7.84 -16.87 -13.63
C ARG A 256 8.12 -15.37 -13.55
N ALA A 257 8.98 -14.98 -12.62
CA ALA A 257 9.40 -13.60 -12.40
C ALA A 257 10.91 -13.46 -12.65
N TRP A 258 11.34 -12.22 -12.90
CA TRP A 258 12.75 -11.86 -12.98
C TRP A 258 13.01 -10.54 -12.27
N PHE A 259 14.21 -10.40 -11.73
CA PHE A 259 14.70 -9.17 -11.11
C PHE A 259 16.22 -9.09 -11.27
N THR A 260 16.66 -8.34 -12.26
CA THR A 260 18.07 -8.09 -12.57
C THR A 260 18.46 -6.68 -12.12
N CYS A 261 19.66 -6.56 -11.55
CA CYS A 261 20.28 -5.28 -11.22
C CYS A 261 21.67 -5.23 -11.88
N LEU A 262 21.90 -4.23 -12.73
CA LEU A 262 23.18 -3.96 -13.37
C LEU A 262 23.80 -2.72 -12.76
N GLU A 263 25.11 -2.73 -12.55
CA GLU A 263 25.84 -1.52 -12.15
C GLU A 263 26.02 -0.61 -13.37
N VAL A 264 25.79 0.68 -13.18
CA VAL A 264 25.94 1.72 -14.22
C VAL A 264 26.66 2.95 -13.65
N SER A 265 27.19 3.79 -14.54
CA SER A 265 27.89 5.01 -14.15
C SER A 265 27.01 5.90 -13.29
N LYS A 266 27.46 6.22 -12.08
CA LYS A 266 26.68 7.02 -11.14
C LYS A 266 26.65 8.48 -11.57
N ASN A 267 25.45 9.02 -11.78
CA ASN A 267 25.26 10.45 -11.98
C ASN A 267 25.60 11.19 -10.67
N ALA A 268 26.45 12.22 -10.75
CA ALA A 268 26.90 12.99 -9.58
C ALA A 268 25.74 13.64 -8.79
N GLU A 269 24.60 13.87 -9.46
CA GLU A 269 23.40 14.48 -8.88
C GLU A 269 22.45 13.49 -8.18
N GLU A 270 22.66 12.17 -8.31
CA GLU A 270 21.76 11.11 -7.80
C GLU A 270 22.11 10.59 -6.40
N ASN A 271 22.20 11.48 -5.40
CA ASN A 271 22.62 11.10 -4.04
C ASN A 271 21.54 11.27 -2.97
N SER A 272 20.26 11.12 -3.32
CA SER A 272 19.17 11.14 -2.34
C SER A 272 18.81 9.71 -1.93
N TRP A 273 19.32 9.26 -0.78
CA TRP A 273 18.97 7.97 -0.16
C TRP A 273 17.44 7.75 -0.10
N ARG A 274 16.67 8.84 0.06
CA ARG A 274 15.21 8.85 0.09
C ARG A 274 14.61 8.42 -1.25
N ASP A 275 15.17 8.92 -2.34
CA ASP A 275 14.71 8.58 -3.68
C ASP A 275 15.14 7.16 -4.06
N GLU A 276 16.33 6.68 -3.62
CA GLU A 276 16.74 5.27 -3.78
C GLU A 276 15.76 4.32 -3.10
N GLN A 277 15.45 4.58 -1.83
CA GLN A 277 14.48 3.82 -1.06
C GLN A 277 13.09 3.85 -1.72
N ARG A 278 12.61 5.04 -2.13
CA ARG A 278 11.31 5.19 -2.80
C ARG A 278 11.24 4.40 -4.10
N PHE A 279 12.27 4.46 -4.94
CA PHE A 279 12.27 3.73 -6.20
C PHE A 279 12.32 2.22 -5.98
N MET A 280 13.03 1.73 -4.95
CA MET A 280 12.96 0.31 -4.57
C MET A 280 11.53 -0.09 -4.21
N TYR A 281 10.84 0.72 -3.39
CA TYR A 281 9.44 0.45 -3.00
C TYR A 281 8.50 0.43 -4.20
N LEU A 282 8.67 1.38 -5.12
CA LEU A 282 7.91 1.46 -6.36
C LEU A 282 8.08 0.20 -7.22
N ARG A 283 9.32 -0.28 -7.39
CA ARG A 283 9.63 -1.47 -8.21
C ARG A 283 9.00 -2.73 -7.61
N LEU A 284 9.22 -2.96 -6.31
CA LEU A 284 8.63 -4.09 -5.60
C LEU A 284 7.09 -4.05 -5.62
N ARG A 285 6.50 -2.88 -5.41
CA ARG A 285 5.04 -2.70 -5.45
C ARG A 285 4.46 -3.06 -6.82
N ARG A 286 5.11 -2.60 -7.90
CA ARG A 286 4.68 -2.91 -9.27
C ARG A 286 4.81 -4.40 -9.58
N LEU A 287 5.92 -5.02 -9.16
CA LEU A 287 6.16 -6.45 -9.34
C LEU A 287 5.13 -7.30 -8.58
N VAL A 288 4.89 -7.00 -7.30
CA VAL A 288 3.87 -7.68 -6.49
C VAL A 288 2.47 -7.45 -7.07
N GLY A 289 2.18 -6.22 -7.49
CA GLY A 289 0.90 -5.88 -8.11
C GLY A 289 0.61 -6.70 -9.37
N SER A 290 1.55 -6.75 -10.32
CA SER A 290 1.35 -7.53 -11.55
C SER A 290 1.36 -9.03 -11.29
N MET A 291 2.12 -9.51 -10.30
CA MET A 291 2.11 -10.92 -9.91
C MET A 291 0.72 -11.32 -9.40
N ASN A 292 0.14 -10.50 -8.52
CA ASN A 292 -1.19 -10.73 -8.00
C ASN A 292 -2.26 -10.67 -9.10
N GLU A 293 -2.13 -9.75 -10.07
CA GLU A 293 -3.03 -9.69 -11.23
C GLU A 293 -3.02 -11.00 -12.03
N HIS A 294 -1.84 -11.51 -12.40
CA HIS A 294 -1.73 -12.78 -13.10
C HIS A 294 -2.28 -13.97 -12.29
N VAL A 295 -2.10 -13.97 -10.97
CA VAL A 295 -2.64 -15.03 -10.10
C VAL A 295 -4.16 -14.98 -10.06
N PHE A 296 -4.77 -13.80 -9.88
CA PHE A 296 -6.22 -13.66 -9.86
C PHE A 296 -6.87 -13.96 -11.21
N GLU A 297 -6.28 -13.53 -12.33
CA GLU A 297 -6.79 -13.86 -13.67
C GLU A 297 -6.94 -15.38 -13.87
N ILE A 298 -5.96 -16.16 -13.40
CA ILE A 298 -5.99 -17.62 -13.50
C ILE A 298 -6.99 -18.20 -12.49
N LEU A 299 -6.92 -17.79 -11.22
CA LEU A 299 -7.81 -18.32 -10.17
C LEU A 299 -9.28 -18.07 -10.50
N HIS A 300 -9.64 -16.87 -10.94
CA HIS A 300 -11.01 -16.51 -11.29
C HIS A 300 -11.48 -17.25 -12.54
N TYR A 301 -10.61 -17.42 -13.54
CA TYR A 301 -10.91 -18.23 -14.72
C TYR A 301 -11.15 -19.70 -14.37
N GLU A 302 -10.28 -20.32 -13.57
CA GLU A 302 -10.39 -21.72 -13.15
C GLU A 302 -11.65 -21.93 -12.29
N GLN A 303 -11.97 -21.01 -11.39
CA GLN A 303 -13.20 -21.06 -10.61
C GLN A 303 -14.45 -20.97 -11.49
N GLU A 304 -14.47 -20.06 -12.48
CA GLU A 304 -15.59 -19.94 -13.41
C GLU A 304 -15.76 -21.19 -14.28
N LEU A 305 -14.65 -21.84 -14.67
CA LEU A 305 -14.68 -23.10 -15.41
C LEU A 305 -15.28 -24.25 -14.57
N LEU A 306 -14.91 -24.32 -13.28
CA LEU A 306 -15.37 -25.36 -12.36
C LEU A 306 -16.87 -25.30 -12.07
N LEU A 307 -17.47 -24.12 -12.17
CA LEU A 307 -18.90 -23.95 -11.90
C LEU A 307 -19.79 -24.66 -12.92
N GLN A 308 -19.28 -25.03 -14.11
CA GLN A 308 -19.99 -25.79 -15.17
C GLN A 308 -21.39 -25.26 -15.54
N ILE A 309 -21.71 -24.01 -15.16
CA ILE A 309 -22.97 -23.36 -15.48
C ILE A 309 -22.99 -23.18 -17.00
N PRO A 310 -24.10 -23.50 -17.70
CA PRO A 310 -24.20 -23.23 -19.14
C PRO A 310 -24.10 -21.73 -19.39
N LEU A 311 -22.89 -21.25 -19.65
CA LEU A 311 -22.65 -19.87 -20.04
C LEU A 311 -23.12 -19.72 -21.49
N THR A 312 -23.89 -18.67 -21.76
CA THR A 312 -24.30 -18.29 -23.12
C THR A 312 -23.13 -18.00 -24.04
N ILE A 313 -21.93 -17.75 -23.50
CA ILE A 313 -20.69 -17.48 -24.23
C ILE A 313 -19.57 -18.37 -23.66
N PRO A 314 -18.80 -19.08 -24.52
CA PRO A 314 -17.64 -19.86 -24.07
C PRO A 314 -16.62 -18.99 -23.33
N LEU A 315 -16.18 -19.46 -22.17
CA LEU A 315 -15.19 -18.77 -21.35
C LEU A 315 -13.84 -18.77 -22.07
N LYS A 316 -13.31 -17.59 -22.41
CA LYS A 316 -12.00 -17.48 -23.06
C LYS A 316 -10.90 -17.63 -22.01
N PRO A 317 -9.84 -18.41 -22.30
CA PRO A 317 -8.69 -18.49 -21.41
C PRO A 317 -8.02 -17.10 -21.25
N PRO A 318 -7.39 -16.83 -20.09
CA PRO A 318 -6.62 -15.62 -19.90
C PRO A 318 -5.58 -15.44 -21.01
N PRO A 319 -5.37 -14.22 -21.51
CA PRO A 319 -4.38 -13.98 -22.55
C PRO A 319 -2.97 -14.27 -22.02
N ALA A 320 -2.06 -14.70 -22.89
CA ALA A 320 -0.64 -14.72 -22.56
C ALA A 320 -0.17 -13.29 -22.23
N SER A 321 0.10 -13.01 -20.95
CA SER A 321 0.41 -11.66 -20.46
C SER A 321 1.77 -11.61 -19.79
N THR A 322 2.46 -10.50 -20.01
CA THR A 322 3.80 -10.22 -19.48
C THR A 322 3.86 -8.79 -18.97
N TYR A 323 4.39 -8.60 -17.76
CA TYR A 323 4.72 -7.30 -17.20
C TYR A 323 6.24 -7.12 -17.17
N SER A 324 6.71 -5.99 -17.70
CA SER A 324 8.12 -5.60 -17.64
C SER A 324 8.24 -4.17 -17.11
N GLY A 325 9.19 -3.96 -16.21
CA GLY A 325 9.57 -2.65 -15.69
C GLY A 325 11.08 -2.47 -15.75
N TYR A 326 11.50 -1.25 -16.03
CA TYR A 326 12.91 -0.86 -16.00
C TYR A 326 13.08 0.51 -15.37
N GLY A 327 14.30 0.80 -14.94
CA GLY A 327 14.67 2.16 -14.53
C GLY A 327 15.97 2.21 -13.75
N GLU A 328 16.71 3.28 -13.97
CA GLU A 328 17.98 3.56 -13.32
C GLU A 328 17.79 4.41 -12.06
N TYR A 329 18.56 4.13 -11.02
CA TYR A 329 18.77 5.06 -9.91
C TYR A 329 20.02 4.69 -9.11
N GLY A 330 20.85 5.68 -8.76
CA GLY A 330 21.95 5.51 -7.80
C GLY A 330 23.09 4.65 -8.35
N GLY A 331 23.37 4.73 -9.65
CA GLY A 331 24.38 3.90 -10.32
C GLY A 331 23.93 2.46 -10.51
N ARG A 332 22.62 2.19 -10.48
CA ARG A 332 22.04 0.87 -10.69
C ARG A 332 20.91 0.92 -11.70
N PHE A 333 20.98 0.09 -12.73
CA PHE A 333 19.90 -0.15 -13.67
C PHE A 333 19.13 -1.41 -13.28
N PHE A 334 17.83 -1.27 -13.09
CA PHE A 334 16.96 -2.39 -12.73
C PHE A 334 16.13 -2.83 -13.93
N TYR A 335 16.04 -4.13 -14.15
CA TYR A 335 15.10 -4.76 -15.08
C TYR A 335 14.35 -5.88 -14.36
N TYR A 336 13.04 -5.76 -14.25
CA TYR A 336 12.22 -6.65 -13.44
C TYR A 336 10.86 -6.88 -14.09
N GLY A 337 10.21 -7.98 -13.74
CA GLY A 337 8.91 -8.28 -14.29
C GLY A 337 8.47 -9.70 -13.99
N ASN A 338 7.33 -10.06 -14.56
CA ASN A 338 6.77 -11.40 -14.48
C ASN A 338 5.90 -11.71 -15.69
N MET A 339 5.59 -12.98 -15.86
CA MET A 339 4.67 -13.47 -16.88
C MET A 339 3.69 -14.46 -16.27
N ASN A 340 2.49 -14.50 -16.83
CA ASN A 340 1.50 -15.49 -16.41
C ASN A 340 1.87 -16.89 -16.95
N LYS A 341 1.13 -17.90 -16.49
CA LYS A 341 1.36 -19.31 -16.86
C LYS A 341 1.36 -19.50 -18.39
N TYR A 342 0.35 -18.96 -19.07
CA TYR A 342 0.19 -19.08 -20.51
C TYR A 342 1.32 -18.42 -21.32
N ALA A 343 1.78 -17.23 -20.92
CA ALA A 343 2.93 -16.58 -21.56
C ALA A 343 4.23 -17.38 -21.37
N TYR A 344 4.41 -17.97 -20.19
CA TYR A 344 5.56 -18.84 -19.93
C TYR A 344 5.53 -20.10 -20.78
N GLU A 345 4.38 -20.78 -20.81
CA GLU A 345 4.17 -21.99 -21.60
C GLU A 345 4.41 -21.73 -23.09
N ASN A 346 3.85 -20.64 -23.60
CA ASN A 346 4.00 -20.27 -25.00
C ASN A 346 5.46 -19.98 -25.38
N LYS A 347 6.19 -19.29 -24.50
CA LYS A 347 7.56 -18.85 -24.78
C LYS A 347 8.62 -19.93 -24.55
N PHE A 348 8.42 -20.83 -23.59
CA PHE A 348 9.47 -21.74 -23.13
C PHE A 348 9.12 -23.22 -23.27
N LEU A 349 7.86 -23.62 -23.12
CA LEU A 349 7.47 -25.04 -23.23
C LEU A 349 7.22 -25.47 -24.68
N HIS A 350 6.66 -24.62 -25.54
CA HIS A 350 6.52 -24.95 -26.97
C HIS A 350 7.87 -25.09 -27.69
N THR A 351 8.91 -24.39 -27.25
CA THR A 351 10.27 -24.49 -27.80
C THR A 351 10.99 -25.78 -27.39
N LEU A 352 10.70 -26.31 -26.20
CA LEU A 352 11.21 -27.61 -25.74
C LEU A 352 10.57 -28.77 -26.51
N ASN A 353 9.28 -28.70 -26.83
CA ASN A 353 8.60 -29.76 -27.58
C ASN A 353 9.03 -29.85 -29.06
N THR A 354 9.47 -28.75 -29.68
CA THR A 354 10.02 -28.79 -31.05
C THR A 354 11.47 -29.31 -31.09
N ALA A 355 12.22 -29.19 -29.99
CA ALA A 355 13.58 -29.73 -29.87
C ALA A 355 13.60 -31.21 -29.40
N ASN A 356 12.56 -31.68 -28.71
CA ASN A 356 12.49 -33.01 -28.11
C ASN A 356 11.82 -34.09 -28.96
N MET A 357 11.55 -33.84 -30.25
CA MET A 357 11.13 -34.88 -31.21
C MET A 357 12.26 -35.87 -31.59
N ALA A 358 13.40 -35.86 -30.87
CA ALA A 358 14.53 -36.75 -31.15
C ALA A 358 14.83 -37.79 -30.07
N VAL A 359 14.33 -37.68 -28.83
CA VAL A 359 14.56 -38.72 -27.80
C VAL A 359 13.41 -38.72 -26.80
N GLU A 360 12.46 -39.64 -26.99
CA GLU A 360 11.56 -40.06 -25.92
C GLU A 360 12.37 -40.88 -24.91
N THR A 361 12.52 -40.36 -23.69
CA THR A 361 12.74 -41.22 -22.52
C THR A 361 12.09 -40.58 -21.30
N GLU A 362 11.38 -41.42 -20.56
CA GLU A 362 10.51 -41.13 -19.43
C GLU A 362 11.29 -40.58 -18.23
N GLU A 363 11.54 -39.27 -18.18
CA GLU A 363 11.89 -38.56 -16.94
C GLU A 363 11.15 -37.21 -16.86
N GLN A 364 9.82 -37.23 -16.87
CA GLN A 364 9.00 -36.07 -16.47
C GLN A 364 8.75 -36.08 -14.96
N VAL A 365 9.81 -36.00 -14.18
CA VAL A 365 9.72 -35.72 -12.74
C VAL A 365 10.74 -34.63 -12.42
N GLN A 366 10.24 -33.43 -12.09
CA GLN A 366 10.99 -32.28 -11.56
C GLN A 366 11.93 -31.52 -12.51
N ASN A 367 11.38 -30.74 -13.45
CA ASN A 367 12.10 -29.52 -13.87
C ASN A 367 11.56 -28.33 -13.06
N PRO A 368 12.35 -27.76 -12.12
CA PRO A 368 11.93 -26.54 -11.42
C PRO A 368 11.71 -25.44 -12.47
N SER A 369 10.72 -24.57 -12.24
CA SER A 369 10.52 -23.40 -13.08
C SER A 369 11.82 -22.61 -13.15
N LEU A 370 12.51 -22.64 -14.30
CA LEU A 370 13.79 -21.96 -14.56
C LEU A 370 13.70 -20.45 -14.24
N PHE A 371 12.49 -19.90 -14.31
CA PHE A 371 12.19 -18.52 -14.00
C PHE A 371 11.56 -18.41 -12.63
N GLY A 372 12.36 -17.98 -11.65
CA GLY A 372 11.91 -17.68 -10.29
C GLY A 372 12.76 -16.60 -9.64
N VAL A 373 12.09 -15.75 -8.86
CA VAL A 373 12.74 -14.78 -7.98
C VAL A 373 12.50 -15.20 -6.55
N THR A 374 13.57 -15.30 -5.76
CA THR A 374 13.51 -15.48 -4.31
C THR A 374 14.05 -14.23 -3.64
N ILE A 375 13.24 -13.62 -2.77
CA ILE A 375 13.60 -12.46 -1.95
C ILE A 375 13.68 -12.92 -0.50
N GLU A 376 14.87 -12.90 0.07
CA GLU A 376 15.10 -13.18 1.48
C GLU A 376 15.29 -11.87 2.24
N ILE A 377 14.58 -11.72 3.36
CA ILE A 377 14.67 -10.54 4.22
C ILE A 377 15.22 -10.96 5.58
N GLU A 378 16.23 -10.25 6.05
CA GLU A 378 16.66 -10.23 7.44
C GLU A 378 16.30 -8.87 8.05
N LEU A 379 15.50 -8.89 9.11
CA LEU A 379 15.04 -7.70 9.80
C LEU A 379 15.45 -7.76 11.27
N LYS A 380 15.96 -6.63 11.77
CA LYS A 380 16.07 -6.34 13.20
C LYS A 380 15.60 -4.90 13.44
N CYS A 381 14.52 -4.72 14.18
CA CYS A 381 13.98 -3.38 14.44
C CYS A 381 13.36 -3.26 15.83
N THR A 382 13.07 -2.04 16.28
CA THR A 382 12.24 -1.86 17.49
C THR A 382 10.76 -2.14 17.19
N PRO A 383 9.96 -2.58 18.18
CA PRO A 383 8.55 -2.94 18.01
C PRO A 383 7.70 -1.89 17.30
N GLU A 384 8.00 -0.60 17.47
CA GLU A 384 7.25 0.49 16.83
C GLU A 384 7.46 0.53 15.31
N LEU A 385 8.59 -0.01 14.83
CA LEU A 385 8.93 -0.04 13.41
C LEU A 385 8.53 -1.35 12.72
N ALA A 386 8.05 -2.32 13.49
CA ALA A 386 7.74 -3.66 13.03
C ALA A 386 6.76 -3.66 11.82
N PRO A 387 6.83 -4.68 10.95
CA PRO A 387 5.87 -4.86 9.87
C PRO A 387 4.43 -4.94 10.37
N LEU A 388 3.49 -4.53 9.53
CA LEU A 388 2.07 -4.45 9.87
C LEU A 388 1.51 -5.78 10.38
N ALA A 389 1.92 -6.90 9.77
CA ALA A 389 1.48 -8.25 10.10
C ALA A 389 1.86 -8.69 11.52
N VAL A 390 2.89 -8.07 12.11
CA VAL A 390 3.42 -8.44 13.44
C VAL A 390 2.70 -7.68 14.56
N ARG A 391 2.03 -6.58 14.24
CA ARG A 391 1.43 -5.69 15.27
C ARG A 391 0.39 -6.37 16.15
N THR A 392 -0.37 -7.32 15.61
CA THR A 392 -1.37 -8.08 16.38
C THR A 392 -0.75 -9.06 17.36
N ILE A 393 0.50 -9.48 17.13
CA ILE A 393 1.27 -10.38 17.99
C ILE A 393 1.90 -9.59 19.15
N LEU A 394 2.22 -8.32 18.93
CA LEU A 394 2.88 -7.43 19.90
C LEU A 394 1.91 -6.76 20.90
N LYS A 395 0.75 -7.35 21.24
CA LYS A 395 -0.31 -6.70 22.07
C LYS A 395 0.21 -6.01 23.35
N SER A 396 0.42 -4.70 23.25
CA SER A 396 -0.34 -3.57 23.84
C SER A 396 -0.60 -3.39 25.34
N ASP A 397 -0.02 -4.14 26.29
CA ASP A 397 -0.16 -3.78 27.73
C ASP A 397 1.13 -3.24 28.39
N GLU A 398 2.31 -3.50 27.84
CA GLU A 398 3.58 -2.95 28.37
C GLU A 398 4.02 -1.64 27.69
N LEU A 399 3.30 -1.20 26.66
CA LEU A 399 3.59 0.05 25.92
C LEU A 399 2.98 1.30 26.59
N GLU A 400 2.21 1.12 27.67
CA GLU A 400 1.52 2.20 28.38
C GLU A 400 2.42 2.92 29.41
N ALA A 401 3.50 2.29 29.87
CA ALA A 401 4.32 2.83 30.96
C ALA A 401 5.45 3.78 30.53
N TYR A 402 5.72 3.94 29.22
CA TYR A 402 6.84 4.74 28.75
C TYR A 402 6.38 6.02 28.05
N GLU A 403 5.80 6.93 28.83
CA GLU A 403 5.50 8.28 28.38
C GLU A 403 6.78 9.18 28.40
N MET A 404 6.84 10.08 27.42
CA MET A 404 7.63 11.32 27.40
C MET A 404 9.14 11.33 27.08
N LYS A 405 9.88 10.22 26.92
CA LYS A 405 11.34 10.32 26.62
C LYS A 405 11.80 9.67 25.31
N THR A 406 11.71 10.46 24.24
CA THR A 406 12.62 10.54 23.08
C THR A 406 12.68 9.38 22.07
N CYS A 407 12.75 9.76 20.78
CA CYS A 407 13.24 8.98 19.62
C CYS A 407 14.67 8.40 19.80
N LYS A 408 15.21 8.32 21.03
CA LYS A 408 16.65 8.17 21.24
C LYS A 408 17.16 6.74 21.04
N ASN A 409 16.33 5.70 20.97
CA ASN A 409 16.80 4.31 20.88
C ASN A 409 16.14 3.48 19.76
N GLN A 410 15.51 4.11 18.77
CA GLN A 410 14.98 3.36 17.61
C GLN A 410 16.10 2.77 16.77
N LEU A 411 16.02 1.47 16.53
CA LEU A 411 16.95 0.69 15.72
C LEU A 411 16.21 0.12 14.53
N LEU A 412 16.86 0.15 13.37
CA LEU A 412 16.42 -0.54 12.17
C LEU A 412 17.65 -1.09 11.44
N TYR A 413 17.62 -2.37 11.17
CA TYR A 413 18.46 -3.06 10.20
C TYR A 413 17.56 -3.91 9.34
N LEU A 414 17.56 -3.67 8.04
CA LEU A 414 16.87 -4.49 7.06
C LEU A 414 17.87 -4.83 5.95
N ARG A 415 18.04 -6.11 5.69
CA ARG A 415 18.80 -6.62 4.55
C ARG A 415 17.86 -7.43 3.67
N MET A 416 17.80 -7.05 2.40
CA MET A 416 17.06 -7.74 1.36
C MET A 416 18.04 -8.36 0.38
N ASN A 417 17.97 -9.68 0.23
CA ASN A 417 18.75 -10.45 -0.71
C ASN A 417 17.81 -11.00 -1.80
N VAL A 418 17.99 -10.56 -3.04
CA VAL A 418 17.21 -11.00 -4.19
C VAL A 418 18.05 -11.97 -5.01
N THR A 419 17.56 -13.18 -5.23
CA THR A 419 18.17 -14.19 -6.09
C THR A 419 17.23 -14.50 -7.26
N CYS A 420 17.74 -14.42 -8.48
CA CYS A 420 16.98 -14.61 -9.72
C CYS A 420 17.67 -15.65 -10.60
N SER A 421 17.14 -16.87 -10.66
CA SER A 421 17.70 -17.97 -11.46
C SER A 421 17.74 -17.61 -12.94
N ALA A 422 16.66 -17.02 -13.46
CA ALA A 422 16.57 -16.58 -14.84
C ALA A 422 17.68 -15.59 -15.24
N SER A 423 18.11 -14.73 -14.32
CA SER A 423 19.20 -13.79 -14.61
C SER A 423 20.52 -14.55 -14.78
N ILE A 424 20.79 -15.55 -13.94
CA ILE A 424 21.97 -16.41 -14.03
C ILE A 424 22.00 -17.14 -15.37
N ASP A 425 20.88 -17.75 -15.76
CA ASP A 425 20.76 -18.49 -17.02
C ASP A 425 21.01 -17.59 -18.26
N ASN A 426 20.68 -16.30 -18.15
CA ASN A 426 20.92 -15.30 -19.19
C ASN A 426 22.26 -14.57 -19.05
N ARG A 427 23.20 -15.08 -18.21
CA ARG A 427 24.52 -14.48 -17.96
C ARG A 427 24.46 -13.04 -17.43
N LEU A 428 23.40 -12.72 -16.69
CA LEU A 428 23.21 -11.47 -15.98
C LEU A 428 23.45 -11.68 -14.47
N PRO A 429 23.68 -10.61 -13.69
CA PRO A 429 23.79 -10.73 -12.24
C PRO A 429 22.56 -11.40 -11.62
N GLY A 430 22.79 -12.57 -11.02
CA GLY A 430 21.76 -13.41 -10.41
C GLY A 430 21.41 -13.03 -8.98
N ASN A 431 22.21 -12.16 -8.35
CA ASN A 431 22.06 -11.78 -6.97
C ASN A 431 22.12 -10.27 -6.80
N PHE A 432 21.25 -9.73 -5.95
CA PHE A 432 21.22 -8.32 -5.60
C PHE A 432 20.95 -8.15 -4.11
N VAL A 433 21.82 -7.40 -3.42
CA VAL A 433 21.66 -7.09 -1.99
C VAL A 433 21.34 -5.61 -1.81
N TRP A 434 20.28 -5.34 -1.06
CA TRP A 434 19.89 -4.00 -0.64
C TRP A 434 19.77 -3.93 0.87
N GLU A 435 20.40 -2.93 1.48
CA GLU A 435 20.40 -2.76 2.93
C GLU A 435 19.88 -1.40 3.35
N LEU A 436 19.21 -1.37 4.50
CA LEU A 436 18.72 -0.17 5.14
C LEU A 436 19.06 -0.19 6.61
N HIS A 437 19.71 0.87 7.07
CA HIS A 437 20.20 1.03 8.43
C HIS A 437 19.59 2.27 9.08
N SER A 438 19.42 2.26 10.40
CA SER A 438 19.15 3.47 11.17
C SER A 438 20.29 4.49 10.97
N PRO A 439 19.99 5.80 10.85
CA PRO A 439 21.03 6.81 10.71
C PRO A 439 22.06 6.69 11.84
N ARG A 440 23.35 6.57 11.50
CA ARG A 440 24.42 6.58 12.49
C ARG A 440 24.39 7.93 13.20
N ARG A 441 24.30 7.94 14.54
CA ARG A 441 24.54 9.16 15.30
C ARG A 441 26.01 9.50 15.16
N VAL A 442 26.31 10.57 14.45
CA VAL A 442 27.57 11.27 14.69
C VAL A 442 27.46 11.82 16.11
N HIS A 443 28.22 11.26 17.06
CA HIS A 443 28.45 11.95 18.32
C HIS A 443 29.18 13.24 17.96
N GLN A 444 28.46 14.37 18.00
CA GLN A 444 29.12 15.64 18.18
C GLN A 444 29.68 15.59 19.59
N ASN A 445 30.97 15.27 19.68
CA ASN A 445 31.74 15.50 20.89
C ASN A 445 31.63 17.00 21.18
N LEU A 446 30.92 17.34 22.24
CA LEU A 446 31.02 18.64 22.93
C LEU A 446 32.07 18.49 24.03
#